data_AF-A0AAP2VMM0-F1
#
_entry.id   AF-A0AAP2VMM0-F1
#
_cell.length_a   1.000
_cell.length_b   1.000
_cell.length_c   1.000
_cell.angle_alpha   90.00
_cell.angle_beta   90.00
_cell.angle_gamma   90.00
#
_symmetry.space_group_name_H-M   'P 1'
#
loop_
_entity.id
_entity.type
_entity.pdbx_description
1 polymer ?
#
loop_
_entity_poly.entity_id
_entity_poly.type
_entity_poly.pdbx_seq_one_letter_code
_entity_poly.pdbx_strand_id
1 'polypeptide(L)' 'HGFRHSYAVIQISLGTDIYTVSKMLTHKNVSTTQIYADLVNVKKRETANKISLK' A
#
# COMPACT_ATOMS: atom_id res chain seq x y z
N HIS A 1 6.53 3.60 -15.38
CA HIS A 1 6.81 3.55 -13.92
C HIS A 1 5.52 3.59 -13.08
N GLY A 2 4.50 4.39 -13.42
CA GLY A 2 3.26 4.52 -12.64
C GLY A 2 2.46 3.22 -12.38
N PHE A 3 2.33 2.32 -13.36
CA PHE A 3 1.57 1.07 -13.19
C PHE A 3 2.09 0.17 -12.05
N ARG A 4 3.40 0.15 -11.81
CA ARG A 4 4.00 -0.64 -10.71
C ARG A 4 3.62 -0.08 -9.34
N HIS A 5 3.61 1.24 -9.20
CA HIS A 5 3.18 1.93 -7.98
C HIS A 5 1.68 1.71 -7.73
N SER A 6 0.85 1.90 -8.76
CA SER A 6 -0.59 1.66 -8.65
C SER A 6 -0.90 0.20 -8.30
N TYR A 7 -0.21 -0.76 -8.92
CA TYR A 7 -0.35 -2.18 -8.60
C TYR A 7 0.01 -2.48 -7.14
N ALA A 8 1.14 -1.95 -6.64
CA ALA A 8 1.56 -2.15 -5.25
C ALA A 8 0.50 -1.65 -4.25
N VAL A 9 0.01 -0.43 -4.47
CA VAL A 9 -0.98 0.23 -3.60
C VAL A 9 -2.31 -0.53 -3.60
N ILE A 10 -2.77 -1.01 -4.76
CA ILE A 10 -4.01 -1.79 -4.87
C ILE A 10 -3.86 -3.13 -4.12
N GLN A 11 -2.77 -3.87 -4.36
CA GLN A 11 -2.57 -5.17 -3.72
C GLN A 11 -2.52 -5.06 -2.19
N ILE A 12 -1.84 -4.04 -1.66
CA ILE A 12 -1.79 -3.77 -0.21
C ILE A 12 -3.15 -3.33 0.31
N SER A 13 -3.88 -2.52 -0.46
CA SER A 13 -5.25 -2.09 -0.08
C SER A 13 -6.21 -3.26 0.01
N LEU A 14 -6.06 -4.26 -0.86
CA LEU A 14 -6.80 -5.52 -0.85
C LEU A 14 -6.39 -6.48 0.29
N GLY A 15 -5.35 -6.14 1.07
CA GLY A 15 -4.87 -6.95 2.19
C GLY A 15 -3.81 -7.98 1.81
N THR A 16 -3.19 -7.85 0.63
CA THR A 16 -2.05 -8.68 0.25
C THR A 16 -0.83 -8.33 1.10
N ASP A 17 -0.14 -9.36 1.58
CA ASP A 17 1.08 -9.20 2.36
C ASP A 17 2.19 -8.46 1.58
N ILE A 18 2.96 -7.63 2.31
CA ILE A 18 3.96 -6.75 1.73
C ILE A 18 5.16 -7.52 1.15
N TYR A 19 5.52 -8.67 1.71
CA TYR A 19 6.57 -9.53 1.18
C TYR A 19 6.12 -10.19 -0.13
N THR A 20 4.83 -10.52 -0.22
CA THR A 20 4.23 -11.05 -1.45
C THR A 20 4.25 -9.98 -2.55
N VAL A 21 3.82 -8.76 -2.25
CA VAL A 21 3.89 -7.63 -3.20
C VAL A 21 5.35 -7.32 -3.61
N SER A 22 6.28 -7.36 -2.65
CA SER A 22 7.71 -7.17 -2.91
C SER A 22 8.28 -8.23 -3.87
N LYS A 23 7.87 -9.50 -3.72
CA LYS A 23 8.26 -10.59 -4.63
C LYS A 23 7.65 -10.41 -6.03
N MET A 24 6.38 -10.04 -6.11
CA MET A 24 5.67 -9.79 -7.37
C MET A 24 6.26 -8.63 -8.18
N LEU A 25 6.82 -7.63 -7.50
CA LEU A 25 7.51 -6.50 -8.12
C LEU A 25 9.00 -6.73 -8.35
N THR A 26 9.51 -7.92 -7.96
CA THR A 26 10.93 -8.29 -7.99
C THR A 26 11.81 -7.29 -7.24
N HIS A 27 11.30 -6.72 -6.15
CA HIS A 27 12.06 -5.82 -5.30
C HIS A 27 13.04 -6.62 -4.44
N LYS A 28 14.34 -6.30 -4.55
CA LYS A 28 15.41 -6.92 -3.76
C LYS A 28 15.35 -6.52 -2.28
N ASN A 29 14.76 -5.36 -1.99
CA ASN A 29 14.59 -4.81 -0.64
C ASN A 29 13.11 -4.53 -0.36
N VAL A 30 12.58 -5.06 0.75
CA VAL A 30 11.21 -4.81 1.21
C VAL A 30 10.97 -3.35 1.59
N SER A 31 12.03 -2.62 1.97
CA SER A 31 11.96 -1.21 2.38
C SER A 31 11.33 -0.31 1.31
N THR A 32 11.53 -0.60 0.02
CA THR A 32 10.90 0.17 -1.07
C THR A 32 9.40 -0.11 -1.17
N THR A 33 8.97 -1.31 -0.79
CA THR A 33 7.57 -1.70 -0.76
C THR A 33 6.86 -1.18 0.50
N GLN A 34 7.61 -0.99 1.58
CA GLN A 34 7.14 -0.49 2.89
C GLN A 34 6.45 0.87 2.82
N ILE A 35 6.99 1.75 1.97
CA ILE A 35 6.44 3.08 1.68
C ILE A 35 4.97 2.99 1.22
N TYR A 36 4.59 1.95 0.46
CA TYR A 36 3.21 1.80 0.00
C TYR A 36 2.26 1.37 1.12
N ALA A 37 2.73 0.59 2.09
CA ALA A 37 1.93 0.18 3.24
C ALA A 37 1.65 1.36 4.18
N ASP A 38 2.66 2.17 4.45
CA ASP A 38 2.50 3.39 5.25
C ASP A 38 1.52 4.37 4.58
N LEU A 39 1.64 4.56 3.26
CA LEU A 39 0.73 5.41 2.49
C LEU A 39 -0.75 4.95 2.60
N VAL A 40 -1.00 3.65 2.48
CA VAL A 40 -2.36 3.08 2.57
C VAL A 40 -2.91 3.24 3.99
N ASN A 41 -2.09 3.06 5.02
CA ASN A 41 -2.51 3.22 6.40
C ASN A 41 -2.91 4.66 6.74
N VAL A 42 -2.11 5.64 6.31
CA VAL A 42 -2.43 7.07 6.46
C VAL A 42 -3.76 7.40 5.77
N LYS A 43 -3.93 6.97 4.51
CA LYS A 43 -5.18 7.17 3.77
C LYS A 43 -6.38 6.53 4.46
N LYS A 44 -6.26 5.30 4.96
CA LYS A 44 -7.34 4.61 5.68
C LYS A 44 -7.76 5.41 6.92
N ARG A 45 -6.80 5.93 7.70
CA ARG A 45 -7.07 6.74 8.89
C ARG A 45 -7.75 8.07 8.55
N GLU A 46 -7.29 8.76 7.51
CA GLU A 46 -7.93 9.99 7.04
C GLU A 46 -9.38 9.74 6.58
N THR A 47 -9.61 8.67 5.82
CA THR A 47 -10.95 8.28 5.38
C THR A 47 -11.85 7.93 6.56
N ALA A 48 -11.36 7.16 7.53
CA ALA A 48 -12.12 6.83 8.74
C ALA A 48 -12.48 8.08 9.55
N ASN A 49 -11.56 9.05 9.67
CA ASN A 49 -11.81 10.31 10.36
C ASN A 49 -12.87 11.16 9.63
N LYS A 50 -12.84 11.23 8.30
CA LYS A 50 -13.85 11.93 7.49
C LYS A 50 -15.24 11.30 7.56
N ILE A 51 -15.33 9.97 7.63
CA ILE A 51 -16.60 9.24 7.72
C ILE A 51 -17.21 9.40 9.13
N SER A 52 -16.38 9.49 10.17
CA SER A 52 -16.83 9.66 11.57
C SER A 52 -17.33 11.06 11.91
N LEU A 53 -17.29 12.01 10.98
CA LEU A 53 -17.90 13.34 11.13
C LEU A 53 -19.37 13.27 10.69
N LYS A 54 -20.21 12.62 11.51
CA LYS A 54 -21.66 12.76 11.45
C LYS A 54 -22.30 12.52 12.80
#